data_AF-A0AAD7LCP1-F1
#
_entry.id   AF-A0AAD7LCP1-F1
#
_cell.length_a   1.000
_cell.length_b   1.000
_cell.length_c   1.000
_cell.angle_alpha   90.00
_cell.angle_beta   90.00
_cell.angle_gamma   90.00
#
_symmetry.space_group_name_H-M   'P 1'
#
loop_
_entity.id
_entity.type
_entity.pdbx_description
1 polymer ?
#
loop_
_entity_poly.entity_id
_entity_poly.type
_entity_poly.pdbx_seq_one_letter_code
_entity_poly.pdbx_strand_id
1 'polypeptide(L)'
;MEKEGSAHDAYGNDFWIVKLCFLLQTLDAMEKKVLGICFGHQVICKALGGKVGKAYTGWDIGIRQVSVVKDLALCNYLDDLDEMPASLSIIEIHQDEVFEVPMGAEVIAFSDKTGVEMFGIGDHILGIQGHPEYNKDILSNLIDRLLGMDVIERGFAEEVKCRLQLAEPDKKCWEKICKNFLKGR
;
A
#
# COMPACT_ATOMS: atom_id res chain seq x y z
N MET A 1 -21.83 15.48 -10.82
CA MET A 1 -20.58 16.16 -10.47
C MET A 1 -19.52 15.09 -10.50
N GLU A 2 -18.91 14.90 -11.66
CA GLU A 2 -17.88 13.90 -11.92
C GLU A 2 -16.61 14.29 -11.16
N LYS A 3 -16.07 13.37 -10.38
CA LYS A 3 -14.80 13.58 -9.67
C LYS A 3 -13.69 13.00 -10.53
N GLU A 4 -12.97 13.87 -11.22
CA GLU A 4 -11.72 13.51 -11.92
C GLU A 4 -10.55 13.69 -10.95
N GLY A 5 -10.20 12.61 -10.27
CA GLY A 5 -9.06 12.58 -9.36
C GLY A 5 -8.95 11.19 -8.75
N SER A 6 -8.67 10.17 -9.58
CA SER A 6 -8.73 8.75 -9.20
C SER A 6 -9.88 8.48 -8.21
N ALA A 7 -11.09 8.92 -8.55
CA ALA A 7 -12.16 9.14 -7.57
C ALA A 7 -12.97 7.90 -7.25
N HIS A 8 -12.29 6.76 -7.10
CA HIS A 8 -12.93 5.48 -6.87
C HIS A 8 -12.30 4.86 -5.63
N ASP A 9 -13.15 4.56 -4.66
CA ASP A 9 -12.79 3.74 -3.52
C ASP A 9 -12.58 2.29 -3.99
N ALA A 10 -11.59 1.59 -3.43
CA ALA A 10 -11.38 0.17 -3.77
C ALA A 10 -12.61 -0.70 -3.40
N TYR A 11 -13.41 -0.24 -2.44
CA TYR A 11 -14.63 -0.89 -1.97
C TYR A 11 -15.90 -0.55 -2.76
N GLY A 12 -15.85 0.35 -3.75
CA GLY A 12 -16.98 0.66 -4.62
C GLY A 12 -17.47 -0.50 -5.48
N ASN A 13 -18.70 -0.38 -5.98
CA ASN A 13 -19.34 -1.38 -6.85
C ASN A 13 -19.39 -0.94 -8.32
N ASP A 14 -18.52 0.00 -8.72
CA ASP A 14 -18.39 0.39 -10.11
C ASP A 14 -18.04 -0.85 -10.96
N PHE A 15 -18.65 -0.94 -12.15
CA PHE A 15 -18.58 -2.15 -12.97
C PHE A 15 -17.13 -2.58 -13.29
N TRP A 16 -16.23 -1.62 -13.45
CA TRP A 16 -14.82 -1.90 -13.71
C TRP A 16 -14.10 -2.45 -12.47
N ILE A 17 -14.46 -2.02 -11.26
CA ILE A 17 -13.92 -2.56 -9.99
C ILE A 17 -14.37 -4.00 -9.83
N VAL A 18 -15.66 -4.29 -10.06
CA VAL A 18 -16.19 -5.65 -9.98
C VAL A 18 -15.46 -6.59 -10.95
N LYS A 19 -15.22 -6.12 -12.19
CA LYS A 19 -14.42 -6.86 -13.17
C LYS A 19 -12.98 -7.08 -12.72
N LEU A 20 -12.34 -6.06 -12.13
CA LEU A 20 -11.00 -6.17 -11.58
C LEU A 20 -10.95 -7.19 -10.44
N CYS A 21 -11.92 -7.19 -9.53
CA CYS A 21 -12.01 -8.20 -8.47
C CYS A 21 -12.10 -9.62 -9.05
N PHE A 22 -12.94 -9.84 -10.06
CA PHE A 22 -13.04 -11.16 -10.70
C PHE A 22 -11.74 -11.60 -11.38
N LEU A 23 -11.04 -10.67 -12.04
CA LEU A 23 -9.72 -10.94 -12.60
C LEU A 23 -8.73 -11.34 -11.49
N LEU A 24 -8.69 -10.61 -10.37
CA LEU A 24 -7.79 -10.89 -9.26
C LEU A 24 -8.07 -12.25 -8.61
N GLN A 25 -9.35 -12.61 -8.43
CA GLN A 25 -9.75 -13.95 -7.98
C GLN A 25 -9.29 -15.04 -8.95
N THR A 26 -9.36 -14.78 -10.26
CA THR A 26 -8.88 -15.73 -11.28
C THR A 26 -7.36 -15.89 -11.21
N LEU A 27 -6.62 -14.79 -11.04
CA LEU A 27 -5.16 -14.80 -10.93
C LEU A 27 -4.69 -15.50 -9.65
N ASP A 28 -5.39 -15.28 -8.53
CA ASP A 28 -5.17 -15.97 -7.25
C ASP A 28 -5.37 -17.48 -7.39
N ALA A 29 -6.51 -17.91 -7.96
CA ALA A 29 -6.80 -19.33 -8.19
C ALA A 29 -5.81 -20.02 -9.16
N MET A 30 -5.13 -19.24 -10.00
CA MET A 30 -4.08 -19.70 -10.92
C MET A 30 -2.66 -19.55 -10.35
N GLU A 31 -2.53 -19.11 -9.09
CA GLU A 31 -1.28 -18.80 -8.39
C GLU A 31 -0.35 -17.90 -9.22
N LYS A 32 -0.91 -16.90 -9.89
CA LYS A 32 -0.14 -15.92 -10.66
C LYS A 32 0.40 -14.82 -9.75
N LYS A 33 1.65 -14.43 -9.98
CA LYS A 33 2.30 -13.31 -9.31
C LYS A 33 1.52 -12.01 -9.53
N VAL A 34 1.01 -11.42 -8.45
CA VAL A 34 0.32 -10.12 -8.44
C VAL A 34 0.91 -9.26 -7.33
N LEU A 35 1.41 -8.07 -7.72
CA LEU A 35 1.84 -7.02 -6.80
C LEU A 35 0.80 -5.89 -6.83
N GLY A 36 0.17 -5.62 -5.69
CA GLY A 36 -0.73 -4.48 -5.51
C GLY A 36 -0.07 -3.37 -4.72
N ILE A 37 -0.11 -2.14 -5.24
CA ILE A 37 0.40 -0.94 -4.57
C ILE A 37 -0.75 0.02 -4.30
N CYS A 38 -0.87 0.54 -3.08
CA CYS A 38 -1.91 1.47 -2.64
C CYS A 38 -3.33 0.98 -2.99
N PHE A 39 -4.00 1.61 -3.96
CA PHE A 39 -5.29 1.12 -4.47
C PHE A 39 -5.25 -0.36 -4.89
N GLY A 40 -4.14 -0.80 -5.49
CA GLY A 40 -3.91 -2.20 -5.87
C GLY A 40 -3.91 -3.15 -4.67
N HIS A 41 -3.24 -2.77 -3.59
CA HIS A 41 -3.22 -3.52 -2.34
C HIS A 41 -4.64 -3.68 -1.77
N GLN A 42 -5.40 -2.58 -1.77
CA GLN A 42 -6.76 -2.54 -1.27
C GLN A 42 -7.73 -3.39 -2.10
N VAL A 43 -7.69 -3.27 -3.44
CA VAL A 43 -8.61 -4.01 -4.30
C VAL A 43 -8.30 -5.51 -4.32
N ILE A 44 -7.02 -5.91 -4.20
CA ILE A 44 -6.65 -7.31 -3.99
C ILE A 44 -7.25 -7.83 -2.69
N CYS A 45 -7.05 -7.11 -1.59
CA CYS A 45 -7.58 -7.50 -0.28
C CYS A 45 -9.10 -7.72 -0.34
N LYS A 46 -9.84 -6.75 -0.90
CA LYS A 46 -11.29 -6.86 -1.10
C LYS A 46 -11.66 -8.04 -1.99
N ALA A 47 -11.00 -8.21 -3.13
CA ALA A 47 -11.34 -9.24 -4.11
C ALA A 47 -11.29 -10.64 -3.50
N LEU A 48 -10.39 -10.85 -2.54
CA LEU A 48 -10.16 -12.14 -1.88
C LEU A 48 -10.91 -12.27 -0.54
N GLY A 49 -11.81 -11.35 -0.24
CA GLY A 49 -12.71 -11.42 0.92
C GLY A 49 -12.21 -10.72 2.18
N GLY A 50 -11.14 -9.93 2.09
CA GLY A 50 -10.72 -9.03 3.15
C GLY A 50 -11.60 -7.77 3.24
N LYS A 51 -11.35 -6.96 4.27
CA LYS A 51 -12.14 -5.77 4.60
C LYS A 51 -11.32 -4.50 4.40
N VAL A 52 -11.87 -3.61 3.58
CA VAL A 52 -11.26 -2.33 3.21
C VAL A 52 -12.28 -1.22 3.43
N GLY A 53 -11.82 -0.06 3.86
CA GLY A 53 -12.67 1.11 3.95
C GLY A 53 -11.89 2.38 4.22
N LYS A 54 -12.63 3.46 4.43
CA LYS A 54 -12.05 4.76 4.75
C LYS A 54 -11.36 4.74 6.11
N ALA A 55 -10.13 5.23 6.17
CA ALA A 55 -9.38 5.33 7.42
C ALA A 55 -10.07 6.28 8.39
N TYR A 56 -10.19 5.87 9.66
CA TYR A 56 -10.85 6.69 10.69
C TYR A 56 -10.10 7.99 10.99
N THR A 57 -8.78 7.99 10.76
CA THR A 57 -7.90 9.15 10.96
C THR A 57 -7.89 10.14 9.79
N GLY A 58 -8.62 9.84 8.71
CA GLY A 58 -8.56 10.61 7.46
C GLY A 58 -7.26 10.35 6.70
N TRP A 59 -6.78 11.37 5.99
CA TRP A 59 -5.62 11.26 5.11
C TRP A 59 -4.36 10.80 5.85
N ASP A 60 -3.65 9.83 5.27
CA ASP A 60 -2.24 9.63 5.53
C ASP A 60 -1.39 10.09 4.36
N ILE A 61 -0.60 11.13 4.61
CA ILE A 61 0.30 11.74 3.63
C ILE A 61 1.63 12.02 4.31
N GLY A 62 2.72 11.49 3.77
CA GLY A 62 4.06 11.72 4.31
C GLY A 62 4.99 10.53 4.14
N ILE A 63 6.10 10.54 4.87
CA ILE A 63 6.95 9.36 5.04
C ILE A 63 6.58 8.69 6.37
N ARG A 64 6.29 7.39 6.33
CA ARG A 64 5.94 6.57 7.50
C ARG A 64 6.98 5.50 7.72
N GLN A 65 7.31 5.28 9.00
CA GLN A 65 8.09 4.14 9.41
C GLN A 65 7.13 2.96 9.65
N VAL A 66 7.28 1.91 8.86
CA VAL A 66 6.55 0.65 9.02
C VAL A 66 7.45 -0.35 9.72
N SER A 67 6.87 -1.12 10.63
CA SER A 67 7.53 -2.21 11.35
C SER A 67 7.24 -3.53 10.64
N VAL A 68 8.28 -4.33 10.44
CA VAL A 68 8.16 -5.65 9.81
C VAL A 68 7.93 -6.71 10.89
N VAL A 69 6.94 -7.58 10.67
CA VAL A 69 6.62 -8.71 11.54
C VAL A 69 7.73 -9.76 11.44
N LYS A 70 8.11 -10.34 12.59
CA LYS A 70 9.10 -11.42 12.66
C LYS A 70 8.46 -12.79 12.40
N ASP A 71 9.27 -13.76 11.99
CA ASP A 71 8.90 -15.17 11.87
C ASP A 71 7.70 -15.44 10.94
N LEU A 72 7.74 -14.84 9.74
CA LEU A 72 6.72 -15.03 8.70
C LEU A 72 6.82 -16.43 8.11
N ALA A 73 5.71 -17.15 8.04
CA ALA A 73 5.71 -18.56 7.65
C ALA A 73 5.41 -18.79 6.15
N LEU A 74 4.77 -17.83 5.47
CA LEU A 74 4.21 -18.03 4.13
C LEU A 74 4.93 -17.27 3.00
N CYS A 75 6.05 -16.60 3.25
CA CYS A 75 6.67 -15.69 2.28
C CYS A 75 8.15 -16.00 2.01
N ASN A 76 8.41 -17.03 1.18
CA ASN A 76 9.77 -17.49 0.88
C ASN A 76 10.61 -16.43 0.14
N TYR A 77 9.97 -15.50 -0.58
CA TYR A 77 10.65 -14.40 -1.27
C TYR A 77 11.28 -13.36 -0.35
N LEU A 78 10.98 -13.42 0.95
CA LEU A 78 11.61 -12.59 1.98
C LEU A 78 12.89 -13.21 2.54
N ASP A 79 13.07 -14.52 2.43
CA ASP A 79 14.27 -15.24 2.91
C ASP A 79 15.53 -14.89 2.11
N ASP A 80 15.37 -14.53 0.83
CA ASP A 80 16.45 -14.03 -0.05
C ASP A 80 16.93 -12.61 0.31
N LEU A 81 16.37 -12.00 1.37
CA LEU A 81 16.86 -10.77 1.95
C LEU A 81 17.79 -11.17 3.11
N ASP A 82 19.10 -11.14 2.85
CA ASP A 82 20.18 -11.50 3.80
C ASP A 82 19.97 -10.93 5.23
N GLU A 83 19.25 -9.81 5.35
CA GLU A 83 18.58 -9.41 6.57
C GLU A 83 17.42 -8.45 6.21
N MET A 84 16.18 -8.83 6.50
CA MET A 84 15.06 -7.89 6.43
C MET A 84 15.17 -6.92 7.62
N PRO A 85 15.25 -5.60 7.40
CA PRO A 85 15.30 -4.66 8.51
C PRO A 85 13.99 -4.70 9.30
N ALA A 86 14.10 -4.55 10.63
CA ALA A 86 12.95 -4.56 11.53
C ALA A 86 11.95 -3.43 11.27
N SER A 87 12.39 -2.35 10.60
CA SER A 87 11.53 -1.27 10.16
C SER A 87 12.03 -0.65 8.87
N LEU A 88 11.12 -0.12 8.06
CA LEU A 88 11.38 0.54 6.79
C LEU A 88 10.58 1.83 6.69
N SER A 89 11.13 2.85 6.04
CA SER A 89 10.42 4.09 5.74
C SER A 89 9.83 4.03 4.34
N ILE A 90 8.56 4.42 4.18
CA ILE A 90 7.85 4.43 2.90
C ILE A 90 7.03 5.72 2.75
N ILE A 91 6.75 6.12 1.51
CA ILE A 91 5.87 7.24 1.23
C ILE A 91 4.41 6.77 1.24
N GLU A 92 3.58 7.41 2.07
CA GLU A 92 2.14 7.22 2.13
C GLU A 92 1.40 8.39 1.49
N ILE A 93 0.33 8.09 0.75
CA ILE A 93 -0.67 9.05 0.27
C ILE A 93 -2.00 8.34 0.00
N HIS A 94 -2.77 8.09 1.05
CA HIS A 94 -4.05 7.40 0.96
C HIS A 94 -5.06 7.91 1.99
N GLN A 95 -6.34 7.61 1.77
CA GLN A 95 -7.43 7.89 2.71
C GLN A 95 -8.23 6.64 3.07
N ASP A 96 -7.95 5.53 2.41
CA ASP A 96 -8.55 4.22 2.65
C ASP A 96 -7.46 3.26 3.15
N GLU A 97 -7.86 2.24 3.91
CA GLU A 97 -6.96 1.24 4.49
C GLU A 97 -7.59 -0.15 4.48
N VAL A 98 -6.72 -1.17 4.59
CA VAL A 98 -7.14 -2.55 4.86
C VAL A 98 -7.29 -2.73 6.36
N PHE A 99 -8.50 -3.11 6.78
CA PHE A 99 -8.81 -3.41 8.18
C PHE A 99 -8.55 -4.88 8.53
N GLU A 100 -8.90 -5.79 7.61
CA GLU A 100 -8.81 -7.24 7.82
C GLU A 100 -8.31 -7.88 6.53
N VAL A 101 -7.21 -8.63 6.60
CA VAL A 101 -6.67 -9.37 5.46
C VAL A 101 -7.55 -10.60 5.14
N PRO A 102 -7.58 -11.07 3.89
CA PRO A 102 -8.37 -12.24 3.52
C PRO A 102 -7.84 -13.53 4.19
N MET A 103 -8.65 -14.58 4.19
CA MET A 103 -8.25 -15.88 4.73
C MET A 103 -7.01 -16.42 3.99
N GLY A 104 -6.02 -16.91 4.75
CA GLY A 104 -4.76 -17.41 4.19
C GLY A 104 -3.72 -16.34 3.90
N ALA A 105 -4.04 -15.05 4.11
CA ALA A 105 -3.06 -13.98 4.07
C ALA A 105 -2.32 -13.81 5.41
N GLU A 106 -1.08 -13.35 5.32
CA GLU A 106 -0.27 -12.92 6.46
C GLU A 106 -0.01 -11.41 6.37
N VAL A 107 -0.19 -10.71 7.50
CA VAL A 107 0.26 -9.32 7.64
C VAL A 107 1.78 -9.35 7.85
N ILE A 108 2.49 -8.67 6.96
CA ILE A 108 3.96 -8.64 6.93
C ILE A 108 4.50 -7.36 7.57
N ALA A 109 3.82 -6.23 7.39
CA ALA A 109 4.22 -4.96 8.00
C ALA A 109 3.01 -4.16 8.46
N PHE A 110 3.24 -3.33 9.48
CA PHE A 110 2.24 -2.44 10.08
C PHE A 110 2.91 -1.13 10.54
N SER A 111 2.13 -0.08 10.77
CA SER A 111 2.60 1.17 11.38
C SER A 111 1.76 1.53 12.61
N ASP A 112 2.08 2.65 13.24
CA ASP A 112 1.27 3.23 14.31
C ASP A 112 -0.10 3.72 13.81
N LYS A 113 -0.20 4.01 12.50
CA LYS A 113 -1.40 4.57 11.88
C LYS A 113 -2.22 3.54 11.10
N THR A 114 -1.56 2.62 10.40
CA THR A 114 -2.21 1.63 9.54
C THR A 114 -1.82 0.22 9.98
N GLY A 115 -2.83 -0.60 10.29
CA GLY A 115 -2.61 -1.97 10.81
C GLY A 115 -2.08 -2.97 9.77
N VAL A 116 -2.28 -2.69 8.47
CA VAL A 116 -1.86 -3.55 7.37
C VAL A 116 -1.15 -2.71 6.30
N GLU A 117 0.15 -2.48 6.51
CA GLU A 117 1.01 -1.76 5.55
C GLU A 117 1.50 -2.68 4.43
N MET A 118 1.68 -3.96 4.75
CA MET A 118 2.05 -4.98 3.79
C MET A 118 1.41 -6.32 4.18
N PHE A 119 0.87 -7.04 3.20
CA PHE A 119 0.40 -8.42 3.39
C PHE A 119 0.80 -9.30 2.20
N GLY A 120 0.88 -10.61 2.43
CA GLY A 120 1.12 -11.59 1.38
C GLY A 120 0.16 -12.78 1.47
N ILE A 121 -0.06 -13.47 0.35
CA ILE A 121 -0.75 -14.77 0.29
C ILE A 121 0.15 -15.71 -0.49
N GLY A 122 0.68 -16.71 0.21
CA GLY A 122 1.72 -17.59 -0.32
C GLY A 122 2.86 -16.79 -0.98
N ASP A 123 3.36 -17.33 -2.09
CA ASP A 123 4.41 -16.66 -2.87
C ASP A 123 3.84 -15.88 -4.08
N HIS A 124 2.53 -15.88 -4.33
CA HIS A 124 1.96 -15.32 -5.57
C HIS A 124 1.24 -13.98 -5.38
N ILE A 125 0.91 -13.55 -4.17
CA ILE A 125 0.31 -12.22 -3.95
C ILE A 125 1.09 -11.43 -2.91
N LEU A 126 1.35 -10.16 -3.23
CA LEU A 126 1.92 -9.17 -2.33
C LEU A 126 1.16 -7.86 -2.48
N GLY A 127 0.69 -7.30 -1.37
CA GLY A 127 0.07 -5.99 -1.31
C GLY A 127 0.88 -5.05 -0.43
N ILE A 128 1.17 -3.84 -0.90
CA ILE A 128 1.85 -2.76 -0.15
C ILE A 128 0.96 -1.51 -0.17
N GLN A 129 0.66 -0.94 1.00
CA GLN A 129 -0.21 0.24 1.12
C GLN A 129 0.49 1.51 0.64
N GLY A 130 1.75 1.72 1.02
CA GLY A 130 2.56 2.83 0.55
C GLY A 130 3.09 2.70 -0.86
N HIS A 131 3.83 3.72 -1.28
CA HIS A 131 4.37 3.90 -2.62
C HIS A 131 5.90 3.72 -2.63
N PRO A 132 6.40 2.48 -2.78
CA PRO A 132 7.84 2.22 -2.90
C PRO A 132 8.46 2.86 -4.15
N GLU A 133 7.64 3.18 -5.16
CA GLU A 133 8.03 3.78 -6.42
C GLU A 133 8.20 5.31 -6.35
N TYR A 134 7.63 5.96 -5.33
CA TYR A 134 7.66 7.42 -5.19
C TYR A 134 8.98 7.96 -4.66
N ASN A 135 9.15 9.27 -4.82
CA ASN A 135 10.18 10.08 -4.18
C ASN A 135 9.54 11.34 -3.59
N LYS A 136 10.32 12.14 -2.86
CA LYS A 136 9.82 13.31 -2.16
C LYS A 136 9.29 14.40 -3.10
N ASP A 137 9.85 14.51 -4.31
CA ASP A 137 9.38 15.49 -5.31
C ASP A 137 7.99 15.12 -5.83
N ILE A 138 7.76 13.83 -6.12
CA ILE A 138 6.44 13.31 -6.51
C ILE A 138 5.43 13.60 -5.40
N LEU A 139 5.76 13.27 -4.15
CA LEU A 139 4.87 13.50 -3.02
C LEU A 139 4.57 15.00 -2.82
N SER A 140 5.59 15.87 -2.90
CA SER A 140 5.39 17.32 -2.80
C SER A 140 4.43 17.85 -3.87
N ASN A 141 4.59 17.40 -5.12
CA ASN A 141 3.70 17.79 -6.21
C ASN A 141 2.27 17.27 -6.00
N LEU A 142 2.10 16.07 -5.44
CA LEU A 142 0.78 15.52 -5.12
C LEU A 142 0.12 16.30 -3.98
N ILE A 143 0.87 16.69 -2.94
CA ILE A 143 0.39 17.57 -1.86
C ILE A 143 -0.12 18.89 -2.45
N ASP A 144 0.63 19.52 -3.37
CA ASP A 144 0.21 20.77 -4.00
C ASP A 144 -1.07 20.62 -4.82
N ARG A 145 -1.23 19.51 -5.52
CA ARG A 145 -2.47 19.21 -6.26
C ARG A 145 -3.66 19.02 -5.31
N LEU A 146 -3.50 18.24 -4.24
CA LEU A 146 -4.55 18.01 -3.26
C LEU A 146 -4.95 19.31 -2.56
N LEU A 147 -3.97 20.18 -2.24
CA LEU A 147 -4.22 21.50 -1.70
C LEU A 147 -4.96 22.40 -2.69
N GLY A 148 -4.55 22.39 -3.97
CA GLY A 148 -5.20 23.19 -5.02
C GLY A 148 -6.62 22.73 -5.38
N MET A 149 -6.98 21.49 -5.01
CA MET A 149 -8.33 20.93 -5.15
C MET A 149 -9.18 21.08 -3.86
N ASP A 150 -8.68 21.78 -2.84
CA ASP A 150 -9.31 21.92 -1.53
C ASP A 150 -9.63 20.59 -0.83
N VAL A 151 -8.84 19.53 -1.14
CA VAL A 151 -9.00 18.19 -0.55
C VAL A 151 -8.32 18.08 0.81
N ILE A 152 -7.28 18.88 1.03
CA ILE A 152 -6.54 18.99 2.30
C ILE A 152 -6.36 20.46 2.68
N GLU A 153 -6.23 20.73 3.97
CA GLU A 153 -6.02 22.08 4.48
C GLU A 153 -4.58 22.56 4.28
N ARG A 154 -4.40 23.87 4.10
CA ARG A 154 -3.07 24.50 3.94
C ARG A 154 -2.13 24.19 5.09
N GLY A 155 -2.60 24.29 6.34
CA GLY A 155 -1.78 24.02 7.52
C GLY A 155 -1.28 22.57 7.54
N PHE A 156 -2.15 21.62 7.20
CA PHE A 156 -1.77 20.21 7.07
C PHE A 156 -0.74 19.99 5.96
N ALA A 157 -0.94 20.58 4.78
CA ALA A 157 -0.02 20.47 3.66
C ALA A 157 1.39 21.02 4.00
N GLU A 158 1.46 22.17 4.66
CA GLU A 158 2.71 22.78 5.11
C GLU A 158 3.42 21.92 6.16
N GLU A 159 2.67 21.38 7.14
CA GLU A 159 3.21 20.50 8.16
C GLU A 159 3.81 19.22 7.58
N VAL A 160 3.12 18.57 6.64
CA VAL A 160 3.62 17.38 5.94
C VAL A 160 4.88 17.72 5.15
N LYS A 161 4.90 18.83 4.41
CA LYS A 161 6.09 19.28 3.66
C LYS A 161 7.29 19.55 4.56
N CYS A 162 7.09 20.15 5.74
CA CYS A 162 8.15 20.31 6.73
C CYS A 162 8.70 18.94 7.18
N ARG A 163 7.83 17.98 7.49
CA ARG A 163 8.25 16.62 7.90
C ARG A 163 9.01 15.88 6.79
N LEU A 164 8.69 16.10 5.51
CA LEU A 164 9.43 15.51 4.38
C LEU A 164 10.90 15.93 4.29
N GLN A 165 11.28 17.04 4.92
CA GLN A 165 12.68 17.46 4.97
C GLN A 165 13.49 16.67 6.00
N LEU A 166 12.83 15.98 6.94
CA LEU A 166 13.46 15.31 8.08
C LEU A 166 13.63 13.80 7.89
N ALA A 167 13.07 13.21 6.83
CA ALA A 167 13.09 11.78 6.60
C ALA A 167 13.33 11.45 5.11
N GLU A 168 13.81 10.24 4.86
CA GLU A 168 13.95 9.65 3.53
C GLU A 168 13.25 8.29 3.49
N PRO A 169 12.58 7.93 2.38
CA PRO A 169 12.06 6.59 2.21
C PRO A 169 13.19 5.59 1.92
N ASP A 170 13.06 4.37 2.40
CA ASP A 170 14.00 3.25 2.18
C ASP A 170 13.81 2.61 0.79
N LYS A 171 13.75 3.44 -0.25
CA LYS A 171 13.35 3.07 -1.61
C LYS A 171 14.11 1.85 -2.15
N LYS A 172 15.43 1.78 -1.92
CA LYS A 172 16.24 0.66 -2.40
C LYS A 172 15.86 -0.67 -1.76
N CYS A 173 15.48 -0.66 -0.48
CA CYS A 173 15.06 -1.89 0.22
C CYS A 173 13.70 -2.34 -0.32
N TRP A 174 12.74 -1.41 -0.43
CA TRP A 174 11.43 -1.70 -1.02
C TRP A 174 11.50 -2.21 -2.45
N GLU A 175 12.36 -1.62 -3.28
CA GLU A 175 12.61 -2.11 -4.63
C GLU A 175 13.18 -3.53 -4.63
N LYS A 176 14.07 -3.87 -3.68
CA LYS A 176 14.61 -5.22 -3.53
C LYS A 176 13.50 -6.20 -3.17
N ILE A 177 12.61 -5.86 -2.23
CA ILE A 177 11.44 -6.66 -1.85
C ILE A 177 10.56 -6.93 -3.07
N CYS A 178 10.15 -5.88 -3.79
CA CYS A 178 9.30 -6.02 -4.96
C CYS A 178 9.96 -6.86 -6.07
N LYS A 179 11.25 -6.63 -6.33
CA LYS A 179 12.00 -7.41 -7.34
C LYS A 179 12.14 -8.87 -6.94
N ASN A 180 12.39 -9.16 -5.66
CA ASN A 180 12.52 -10.52 -5.17
C ASN A 180 11.17 -11.26 -5.27
N PHE A 181 10.08 -10.63 -4.84
CA PHE A 181 8.73 -11.17 -5.00
C PHE A 181 8.44 -11.54 -6.47
N LEU A 182 8.70 -10.63 -7.41
CA LEU A 182 8.45 -10.83 -8.83
C LEU A 182 9.39 -11.87 -9.49
N LYS A 183 10.56 -12.14 -8.91
CA LYS A 183 11.53 -13.13 -9.40
C LYS A 183 11.40 -14.50 -8.74
N GLY A 184 10.81 -14.56 -7.54
CA GLY A 184 10.62 -15.79 -6.77
C GLY A 184 9.92 -16.85 -7.61
N ARG A 185 10.42 -18.09 -7.54
CA ARG A 185 9.96 -19.23 -8.34
C ARG A 185 8.52 -19.62 -8.01
#